data_AF-A0A7V9TSN7-F1
#
_entry.id   AF-A0A7V9TSN7-F1
#
_cell.length_a   1.000
_cell.length_b   1.000
_cell.length_c   1.000
_cell.angle_alpha   90.00
_cell.angle_beta   90.00
_cell.angle_gamma   90.00
#
_symmetry.space_group_name_H-M   'P 1'
#
loop_
_entity.id
_entity.type
_entity.pdbx_description
1 polymer ?
#
loop_
_entity_poly.entity_id
_entity_poly.type
_entity_poly.pdbx_seq_one_letter_code
_entity_poly.pdbx_strand_id
1 'polypeptide(L)' 'MRPIRLLGQFLVDLIIGDDPKIAVAVVVAVGLAALLLIAGGASASVVTVVGALLVVSAFSVSLFLDTR' A
#
# COMPACT_ATOMS: atom_id res chain seq x y z
N MET A 1 -16.97 -3.30 -12.18
CA MET A 1 -16.23 -2.36 -13.08
C MET A 1 -15.86 -1.04 -12.40
N ARG A 2 -16.78 -0.35 -11.70
CA ARG A 2 -16.50 0.87 -10.91
C ARG A 2 -15.36 0.75 -9.86
N PRO A 3 -15.32 -0.28 -9.00
CA PRO A 3 -14.29 -0.35 -7.95
C PRO A 3 -12.88 -0.60 -8.51
N ILE A 4 -12.76 -1.40 -9.58
CA ILE A 4 -11.48 -1.63 -10.27
C ILE A 4 -10.97 -0.33 -10.91
N ARG A 5 -11.88 0.46 -11.50
CA ARG A 5 -11.55 1.75 -12.07
C ARG A 5 -11.14 2.77 -10.99
N LEU A 6 -11.84 2.82 -9.87
CA LEU A 6 -11.48 3.66 -8.72
C LEU A 6 -10.14 3.24 -8.11
N LEU A 7 -9.88 1.94 -8.01
CA LEU A 7 -8.59 1.42 -7.53
C LEU A 7 -7.46 1.76 -8.51
N GLY A 8 -7.68 1.58 -9.82
CA GLY A 8 -6.70 1.94 -10.84
C GLY A 8 -6.41 3.44 -10.88
N GLN A 9 -7.45 4.27 -10.73
CA GLN A 9 -7.29 5.73 -10.68
C GLN A 9 -6.59 6.18 -9.40
N PHE A 10 -6.91 5.57 -8.26
CA PHE A 10 -6.18 5.75 -7.00
C PHE A 10 -4.69 5.37 -7.16
N LEU A 11 -4.39 4.24 -7.82
CA LEU A 11 -3.00 3.84 -8.06
C LEU A 11 -2.26 4.81 -8.99
N VAL A 12 -2.94 5.35 -10.01
CA VAL A 12 -2.35 6.35 -10.92
C VAL A 12 -2.10 7.67 -10.19
N ASP A 13 -3.07 8.14 -9.39
CA ASP A 13 -2.92 9.37 -8.60
C ASP A 13 -1.85 9.21 -7.52
N LEU A 14 -1.75 8.03 -6.89
CA LEU A 14 -0.72 7.69 -5.91
C LEU A 14 0.70 7.69 -6.51
N ILE A 15 0.86 7.22 -7.75
CA ILE A 15 2.18 7.07 -8.39
C ILE A 15 2.61 8.35 -9.11
N ILE A 16 1.68 9.08 -9.72
CA ILE A 16 1.98 10.21 -10.61
C ILE A 16 1.63 11.56 -9.97
N GLY A 17 0.63 11.61 -9.08
CA GLY A 17 0.07 12.86 -8.55
C GLY A 17 0.41 13.19 -7.09
N ASP A 18 0.92 12.25 -6.29
CA ASP A 18 1.02 12.37 -4.83
C ASP A 18 2.43 12.72 -4.30
N ASP A 19 2.55 13.06 -3.01
CA ASP A 19 3.84 13.30 -2.34
C ASP A 19 4.71 12.02 -2.46
N PRO A 20 5.96 12.11 -2.97
CA PRO A 20 6.86 10.97 -3.13
C PRO A 20 7.06 10.16 -1.83
N LYS A 21 6.83 10.75 -0.65
CA LYS A 21 6.84 10.03 0.63
C LYS A 21 5.73 8.98 0.72
N ILE A 22 4.51 9.33 0.29
CA ILE A 22 3.35 8.43 0.34
C ILE A 22 3.56 7.28 -0.65
N ALA A 23 4.00 7.61 -1.87
CA ALA A 23 4.30 6.63 -2.90
C ALA A 23 5.34 5.60 -2.42
N VAL A 24 6.46 6.07 -1.84
CA VAL A 24 7.50 5.19 -1.29
C VAL A 24 6.94 4.33 -0.15
N ALA A 25 6.18 4.89 0.77
CA ALA A 25 5.63 4.17 1.91
C ALA A 25 4.70 3.02 1.47
N VAL A 26 3.85 3.26 0.48
CA VAL A 26 2.95 2.22 -0.07
C VAL A 26 3.73 1.17 -0.85
N VAL A 27 4.67 1.56 -1.71
CA VAL A 27 5.49 0.60 -2.49
C VAL A 27 6.30 -0.30 -1.57
N VAL A 28 6.87 0.24 -0.48
CA VAL A 28 7.60 -0.54 0.52
C VAL A 28 6.67 -1.54 1.22
N ALA A 29 5.47 -1.11 1.65
CA ALA A 29 4.51 -1.99 2.30
C ALA A 29 4.07 -3.15 1.38
N VAL A 30 3.78 -2.86 0.10
CA VAL A 30 3.42 -3.86 -0.90
C VAL A 30 4.59 -4.81 -1.19
N GLY A 31 5.81 -4.27 -1.32
CA GLY A 31 7.02 -5.06 -1.54
C GLY A 31 7.31 -6.04 -0.39
N LEU A 32 7.13 -5.61 0.86
CA LEU A 32 7.28 -6.48 2.04
C LEU A 32 6.24 -7.60 2.06
N ALA A 33 4.98 -7.30 1.74
CA ALA A 33 3.93 -8.32 1.66
C ALA A 33 4.24 -9.34 0.55
N ALA A 34 4.70 -8.89 -0.62
CA ALA A 34 5.10 -9.78 -1.72
C ALA A 34 6.27 -10.69 -1.33
N LEU A 35 7.30 -10.14 -0.66
CA LEU A 35 8.44 -10.92 -0.17
C LEU A 35 8.01 -11.98 0.83
N LEU A 36 7.12 -11.64 1.77
CA LEU A 36 6.57 -12.59 2.75
C LEU A 36 5.79 -13.73 2.07
N LEU A 37 5.03 -13.42 1.02
CA LEU A 37 4.30 -14.43 0.26
C LEU A 37 5.26 -15.38 -0.47
N ILE A 38 6.28 -14.84 -1.13
CA ILE A 38 7.28 -15.63 -1.89
C ILE A 38 8.13 -16.49 -0.94
N ALA A 39 8.47 -15.97 0.24
CA ALA A 39 9.23 -16.71 1.25
C ALA A 39 8.43 -17.88 1.86
N GLY A 40 7.11 -17.96 1.62
CA GLY A 40 6.26 -19.02 2.14
C GLY A 40 6.11 -19.03 3.67
N GLY A 41 6.51 -17.95 4.34
CA GLY A 41 6.55 -17.86 5.81
C GLY A 41 5.17 -17.71 6.47
N ALA A 42 4.11 -17.45 5.69
CA ALA A 42 2.75 -17.30 6.17
C ALA A 42 1.72 -17.69 5.09
N SER A 43 0.49 -17.97 5.51
CA SER A 43 -0.61 -18.26 4.58
C SER A 43 -1.00 -17.01 3.78
N ALA A 44 -1.50 -17.20 2.56
CA ALA A 44 -1.91 -16.11 1.67
C ALA A 44 -2.92 -15.15 2.34
N SER A 45 -3.85 -15.69 3.14
CA SER A 45 -4.83 -14.89 3.88
C SER A 45 -4.17 -13.98 4.92
N VAL A 46 -3.20 -14.49 5.67
CA VAL A 46 -2.46 -13.71 6.68
C VAL A 46 -1.65 -12.62 6.00
N VAL A 47 -0.92 -12.95 4.94
CA VAL A 47 -0.11 -11.97 4.19
C VAL A 47 -1.00 -10.87 3.61
N THR A 48 -2.18 -11.22 3.10
CA THR A 48 -3.12 -10.25 2.53
C THR A 48 -3.64 -9.29 3.58
N VAL A 49 -4.08 -9.79 4.74
CA VAL A 49 -4.61 -8.95 5.84
C VAL A 49 -3.51 -8.04 6.40
N VAL A 50 -2.34 -8.60 6.69
CA VAL A 50 -1.21 -7.84 7.24
C VAL A 50 -0.70 -6.81 6.23
N GLY A 51 -0.58 -7.17 4.95
CA GLY A 51 -0.19 -6.24 3.88
C GLY A 51 -1.17 -5.09 3.72
N ALA A 52 -2.48 -5.37 3.76
CA ALA A 52 -3.50 -4.33 3.72
C ALA A 52 -3.40 -3.37 4.91
N LEU A 53 -3.20 -3.90 6.13
CA LEU A 53 -3.01 -3.09 7.33
C LEU A 53 -1.73 -2.24 7.26
N LEU A 54 -0.64 -2.79 6.71
CA LEU A 54 0.61 -2.04 6.49
C LEU A 54 0.42 -0.89 5.51
N VAL A 55 -0.29 -1.11 4.41
CA VAL A 55 -0.57 -0.04 3.43
C VAL A 55 -1.43 1.05 4.07
N VAL A 56 -2.51 0.69 4.77
CA VAL A 56 -3.40 1.66 5.43
C VAL A 56 -2.65 2.47 6.49
N SER A 57 -1.84 1.80 7.31
CA SER A 57 -1.07 2.49 8.36
C SER A 57 0.03 3.38 7.78
N ALA A 58 0.78 2.91 6.80
CA ALA A 58 1.80 3.70 6.10
C ALA A 58 1.20 4.96 5.45
N PHE A 59 0.06 4.80 4.76
CA PHE A 59 -0.68 5.91 4.17
C PHE A 59 -1.18 6.90 5.24
N SER A 60 -1.79 6.39 6.32
CA SER A 60 -2.31 7.24 7.40
C SER A 60 -1.22 8.03 8.13
N VAL A 61 -0.06 7.39 8.39
CA VAL A 61 1.10 8.05 9.01
C VAL A 61 1.66 9.13 8.08
N SER A 62 1.80 8.83 6.80
CA SER A 62 2.31 9.80 5.84
C SER A 62 1.39 11.01 5.71
N LEU A 63 0.06 10.79 5.65
CA LEU A 63 -0.93 11.87 5.64
C LEU A 63 -0.84 12.73 6.91
N PHE A 64 -0.73 12.08 8.08
CA PHE A 64 -0.60 12.79 9.35
C PHE A 64 0.66 13.66 9.41
N LEU A 65 1.78 13.15 8.91
CA LEU A 65 3.05 13.89 8.84
C LEU A 65 2.98 15.05 7.86
N ASP A 66 2.23 14.91 6.76
CA ASP A 66 2.08 15.99 5.77
C ASP A 66 1.18 17.13 6.28
N THR A 67 0.20 16.81 7.13
CA THR A 67 -0.69 17.81 7.74
C THR A 67 -0.07 18.59 8.92
N ARG A 68 1.16 18.28 9.33
CA ARG A 68 1.87 18.94 10.44
C ARG A 68 3.02 19.80 9.95
#